data_AF-A0A0D0QB94-F1
#
_entry.id   AF-A0A0D0QB94-F1
#
_cell.length_a   1.000
_cell.length_b   1.000
_cell.length_c   1.000
_cell.angle_alpha   90.00
_cell.angle_beta   90.00
_cell.angle_gamma   90.00
#
_symmetry.space_group_name_H-M   'P 1'
#
loop_
_entity.id
_entity.type
_entity.pdbx_description
1 polymer ?
#
loop_
_entity_poly.entity_id
_entity_poly.type
_entity_poly.pdbx_seq_one_letter_code
_entity_poly.pdbx_strand_id
1 'polypeptide(L)'
;MTDDDDGVLARVRAATRDGRDRPATGAPEAPARPDEPPATSAEPSFDPPPASPAEVPSAAPPGPDADADFRRKVFYIPGYDPIHPRRYRELYRKEGAAQAELSGYSLALSPKAKGAGAYGWQVRGEVEGRRVATEVEVLVWSDIVRGSMSNTIPATYWQLVRTAWTYIASGTLRRLMWLRKGPVIAALYPVGMLLLQALLALAAGLLLGALAAWLVEPLAALVGVGEALLPALARWAVALPAFVLVLRWFKSKDGKLYAYYLMHDYAYSAQLNGANPLPLEARMGEFGERIAQALQEDVDEVLVVGHSSGAHLGVSILADLIRAGRLRRRGPALGFLSLGQVVPMVSFLPAATRLRADLAYLSSRDELAWVDVTAPGDGCAFALCDPVAVSGVQPAGAKWPLIVSAAFTQTLKPQTLTALRWRFFRLHFQYLCAFDNLPGTPSDYDYFRITAGPLTLAERFAGRAPSKSRIDVPASKYTSVAA
;
A
#
# COMPACT_ATOMS: atom_id res chain seq x y z
N MET A 1 -11.48 -15.28 3.62
CA MET A 1 -11.60 -14.48 2.39
C MET A 1 -13.07 -14.12 2.31
N THR A 2 -13.44 -12.86 2.56
CA THR A 2 -14.80 -12.40 2.25
C THR A 2 -14.83 -12.09 0.77
N ASP A 3 -15.94 -12.42 0.09
CA ASP A 3 -16.16 -12.35 -1.37
C ASP A 3 -15.78 -11.03 -2.08
N ASP A 4 -15.49 -9.97 -1.32
CA ASP A 4 -15.29 -8.61 -1.85
C ASP A 4 -13.89 -8.37 -2.46
N ASP A 5 -12.87 -9.17 -2.09
CA ASP A 5 -11.49 -9.00 -2.57
C ASP A 5 -11.31 -9.41 -4.06
N ASP A 6 -12.08 -10.40 -4.54
CA ASP A 6 -11.99 -10.91 -5.93
C ASP A 6 -12.74 -10.01 -6.94
N GLY A 7 -13.77 -9.28 -6.50
CA GLY A 7 -14.66 -8.52 -7.37
C GLY A 7 -14.07 -7.22 -7.92
N VAL A 8 -13.19 -6.55 -7.16
CA VAL A 8 -12.71 -5.20 -7.49
C VAL A 8 -11.57 -5.23 -8.51
N LEU A 9 -10.64 -6.19 -8.40
CA LEU A 9 -9.56 -6.38 -9.39
C LEU A 9 -10.10 -6.85 -10.74
N ALA A 10 -11.20 -7.62 -10.75
CA ALA A 10 -11.89 -7.99 -11.98
C ALA A 10 -12.53 -6.78 -12.69
N ARG A 11 -13.04 -5.80 -11.93
CA ARG A 11 -13.67 -4.58 -12.49
C ARG A 11 -12.65 -3.59 -13.09
N VAL A 12 -11.43 -3.54 -12.58
CA VAL A 12 -10.33 -2.74 -13.17
C VAL A 12 -9.90 -3.27 -14.55
N ARG A 13 -10.04 -4.57 -14.80
CA ARG A 13 -9.80 -5.18 -16.13
C ARG A 13 -10.89 -4.85 -17.16
N ALA A 14 -12.10 -4.48 -16.73
CA ALA A 14 -13.17 -4.08 -17.64
C ALA A 14 -12.97 -2.64 -18.15
N ALA A 15 -12.54 -1.72 -17.27
CA ALA A 15 -12.34 -0.31 -17.61
C ALA A 15 -11.16 -0.04 -18.57
N THR A 16 -10.23 -0.98 -18.70
CA THR A 16 -9.08 -0.88 -19.62
C THR A 16 -9.36 -1.43 -21.02
N ARG A 17 -10.55 -2.00 -21.26
CA ARG A 17 -10.93 -2.58 -22.55
C ARG A 17 -11.71 -1.64 -23.47
N ASP A 18 -12.19 -0.51 -22.97
CA ASP A 18 -13.14 0.36 -23.70
C ASP A 18 -12.57 1.74 -24.08
N GLY A 19 -11.25 1.91 -24.02
CA GLY A 19 -10.57 3.08 -24.56
C GLY A 19 -10.48 3.03 -26.08
N ARG A 20 -11.57 3.38 -26.79
CA ARG A 20 -11.50 3.85 -28.18
C ARG A 20 -12.18 5.20 -28.31
N ASP A 21 -11.41 6.12 -28.88
CA ASP A 21 -11.74 7.50 -29.20
C ASP A 21 -13.04 7.65 -30.01
N ARG A 22 -13.86 8.65 -29.64
CA ARG A 22 -14.68 9.41 -30.58
C ARG A 22 -14.67 10.90 -30.22
N PRO A 23 -14.48 11.80 -31.20
CA PRO A 23 -14.26 13.23 -30.95
C PRO A 23 -15.57 14.02 -30.80
N ALA A 24 -15.44 15.19 -30.18
CA ALA A 24 -16.49 16.16 -29.90
C ALA A 24 -16.96 16.93 -31.15
N THR A 25 -18.28 17.13 -31.28
CA THR A 25 -18.87 18.20 -32.11
C THR A 25 -20.24 18.64 -31.56
N GLY A 26 -20.36 19.94 -31.26
CA GLY A 26 -21.47 20.84 -31.60
C GLY A 26 -22.91 20.56 -31.12
N ALA A 27 -23.44 21.44 -30.26
CA ALA A 27 -24.88 21.67 -30.01
C ALA A 27 -25.57 22.29 -31.26
N PRO A 28 -26.93 22.37 -31.35
CA PRO A 28 -27.72 23.34 -30.59
C PRO A 28 -29.15 22.92 -30.16
N GLU A 29 -29.82 23.84 -29.45
CA GLU A 29 -31.11 23.82 -28.72
C GLU A 29 -32.43 23.71 -29.54
N ALA A 30 -33.47 23.22 -28.82
CA ALA A 30 -34.92 23.55 -28.81
C ALA A 30 -35.82 23.07 -29.99
N PRO A 31 -37.18 22.95 -29.84
CA PRO A 31 -38.07 23.49 -28.79
C PRO A 31 -39.18 22.53 -28.25
N ALA A 32 -40.04 23.08 -27.38
CA ALA A 32 -41.11 22.46 -26.59
C ALA A 32 -42.53 22.46 -27.23
N ARG A 33 -43.44 21.71 -26.55
CA ARG A 33 -44.94 21.74 -26.48
C ARG A 33 -45.71 20.65 -27.27
N PRO A 34 -47.00 20.34 -26.97
CA PRO A 34 -47.87 20.63 -25.80
C PRO A 34 -48.69 19.41 -25.25
N ASP A 35 -49.51 19.70 -24.24
CA ASP A 35 -50.50 18.90 -23.48
C ASP A 35 -51.58 18.12 -24.26
N GLU A 36 -52.07 16.99 -23.68
CA GLU A 36 -53.50 16.59 -23.57
C GLU A 36 -53.71 15.32 -22.67
N PRO A 37 -54.93 14.96 -22.19
CA PRO A 37 -55.31 14.92 -20.77
C PRO A 37 -55.73 13.51 -20.24
N PRO A 38 -56.27 13.35 -19.00
CA PRO A 38 -56.11 12.13 -18.19
C PRO A 38 -57.26 11.11 -18.27
N ALA A 39 -56.99 9.88 -17.86
CA ALA A 39 -58.01 8.87 -17.56
C ALA A 39 -57.81 8.26 -16.17
N THR A 40 -58.81 8.46 -15.34
CA THR A 40 -59.02 7.94 -13.98
C THR A 40 -59.53 6.50 -13.97
N SER A 41 -59.08 5.68 -13.02
CA SER A 41 -59.94 4.69 -12.35
C SER A 41 -59.30 4.09 -11.08
N ALA A 42 -59.88 4.49 -9.95
CA ALA A 42 -60.20 3.74 -8.73
C ALA A 42 -59.18 2.77 -8.09
N GLU A 43 -58.72 3.16 -6.90
CA GLU A 43 -58.22 2.30 -5.82
C GLU A 43 -59.32 1.40 -5.22
N PRO A 44 -58.91 0.40 -4.42
CA PRO A 44 -59.46 0.29 -3.07
C PRO A 44 -58.38 0.21 -1.98
N SER A 45 -58.61 1.01 -0.96
CA SER A 45 -57.90 1.14 0.33
C SER A 45 -58.03 -0.08 1.25
N PHE A 46 -56.96 -0.40 2.00
CA PHE A 46 -57.05 -1.06 3.32
C PHE A 46 -55.93 -0.56 4.25
N ASP A 47 -56.28 -0.43 5.53
CA ASP A 47 -55.65 0.35 6.62
C ASP A 47 -54.16 0.10 6.95
N PRO A 48 -53.46 1.09 7.54
CA PRO A 48 -52.07 0.95 7.96
C PRO A 48 -51.91 0.15 9.27
N PRO A 49 -50.86 -0.67 9.39
CA PRO A 49 -50.51 -1.36 10.64
C PRO A 49 -49.90 -0.39 11.70
N PRO A 50 -49.96 -0.75 12.99
CA PRO A 50 -49.67 0.16 14.11
C PRO A 50 -48.17 0.47 14.33
N ALA A 51 -47.93 1.52 15.11
CA ALA A 51 -46.68 2.25 15.35
C ALA A 51 -45.40 1.41 15.63
N SER A 52 -44.28 1.92 15.08
CA SER A 52 -42.89 1.54 15.38
C SER A 52 -42.53 1.54 16.87
N PRO A 53 -41.67 0.62 17.33
CA PRO A 53 -40.84 0.87 18.51
C PRO A 53 -39.63 1.76 18.15
N ALA A 54 -39.58 2.93 18.79
CA ALA A 54 -38.46 3.85 19.00
C ALA A 54 -37.26 3.77 18.04
N GLU A 55 -37.22 4.69 17.07
CA GLU A 55 -35.96 5.16 16.47
C GLU A 55 -35.04 5.72 17.58
N VAL A 56 -33.86 5.14 17.71
CA VAL A 56 -32.72 5.80 18.37
C VAL A 56 -32.45 7.10 17.60
N PRO A 57 -32.32 8.27 18.25
CA PRO A 57 -32.19 9.53 17.52
C PRO A 57 -30.92 9.50 16.66
N SER A 58 -31.11 9.49 15.33
CA SER A 58 -30.07 9.85 14.37
C SER A 58 -29.75 11.33 14.59
N ALA A 59 -28.70 11.59 15.37
CA ALA A 59 -28.19 12.94 15.57
C ALA A 59 -27.92 13.61 14.21
N ALA A 60 -28.50 14.79 14.01
CA ALA A 60 -28.18 15.66 12.89
C ALA A 60 -26.66 15.91 12.81
N PRO A 61 -26.08 16.09 11.60
CA PRO A 61 -24.65 16.38 11.49
C PRO A 61 -24.35 17.69 12.23
N PRO A 62 -23.42 17.69 13.21
CA PRO A 62 -23.04 18.92 13.88
C PRO A 62 -22.33 19.86 12.89
N GLY A 63 -22.52 21.17 13.10
CA GLY A 63 -21.95 22.27 12.33
C GLY A 63 -20.41 22.37 12.38
N PRO A 64 -19.82 23.49 11.92
CA PRO A 64 -18.42 23.58 11.47
C PRO A 64 -17.39 23.22 12.56
N ASP A 65 -16.17 22.89 12.11
CA ASP A 65 -14.98 22.45 12.89
C ASP A 65 -14.59 23.25 14.15
N ALA A 66 -15.29 24.34 14.47
CA ALA A 66 -15.00 25.27 15.58
C ALA A 66 -15.16 24.67 16.99
N ASP A 67 -15.86 23.54 17.11
CA ASP A 67 -16.23 22.93 18.41
C ASP A 67 -15.34 21.74 18.81
N ALA A 68 -14.25 21.48 18.08
CA ALA A 68 -13.30 20.41 18.40
C ALA A 68 -12.22 20.88 19.38
N ASP A 69 -11.94 20.08 20.41
CA ASP A 69 -10.86 20.32 21.38
C ASP A 69 -9.48 20.03 20.79
N PHE A 70 -9.41 19.24 19.71
CA PHE A 70 -8.18 18.91 18.99
C PHE A 70 -8.45 18.74 17.49
N ARG A 71 -7.66 19.41 16.66
CA ARG A 71 -7.72 19.42 15.19
C ARG A 71 -6.45 18.82 14.60
N ARG A 72 -6.61 17.84 13.70
CA ARG A 72 -5.49 17.17 13.03
C ARG A 72 -5.65 17.13 11.52
N LYS A 73 -4.55 17.29 10.79
CA LYS A 73 -4.44 16.84 9.40
C LYS A 73 -3.56 15.60 9.31
N VAL A 74 -4.07 14.55 8.69
CA VAL A 74 -3.36 13.29 8.47
C VAL A 74 -3.08 13.10 7.00
N PHE A 75 -1.82 12.92 6.64
CA PHE A 75 -1.41 12.55 5.28
C PHE A 75 -0.93 11.11 5.26
N TYR A 76 -1.70 10.25 4.58
CA TYR A 76 -1.34 8.85 4.41
C TYR A 76 -0.62 8.63 3.08
N ILE A 77 0.63 8.17 3.14
CA ILE A 77 1.47 7.81 2.00
C ILE A 77 1.48 6.28 1.89
N PRO A 78 0.77 5.69 0.91
CA PRO A 78 0.78 4.26 0.71
C PRO A 78 2.12 3.78 0.13
N GLY A 79 2.38 2.48 0.25
CA GLY A 79 3.44 1.81 -0.50
C GLY A 79 3.16 1.70 -2.00
N TYR A 80 3.83 0.74 -2.65
CA TYR A 80 3.64 0.44 -4.07
C TYR A 80 2.28 -0.23 -4.28
N ASP A 81 1.19 0.56 -4.28
CA ASP A 81 -0.19 0.07 -4.31
C ASP A 81 -0.93 0.60 -5.56
N PRO A 82 -1.38 -0.28 -6.48
CA PRO A 82 -2.08 0.12 -7.69
C PRO A 82 -3.57 0.40 -7.44
N ILE A 83 -4.06 0.20 -6.21
CA ILE A 83 -5.49 0.24 -5.88
C ILE A 83 -5.98 1.66 -5.66
N HIS A 84 -7.26 1.88 -5.95
CA HIS A 84 -7.93 3.17 -5.78
C HIS A 84 -7.97 3.59 -4.30
N PRO A 85 -7.72 4.88 -3.96
CA PRO A 85 -7.62 5.34 -2.57
C PRO A 85 -8.90 5.18 -1.74
N ARG A 86 -10.06 5.01 -2.41
CA ARG A 86 -11.32 4.61 -1.77
C ARG A 86 -11.19 3.37 -0.88
N ARG A 87 -10.29 2.45 -1.22
CA ARG A 87 -10.02 1.27 -0.37
C ARG A 87 -9.56 1.67 1.03
N TYR A 88 -8.68 2.65 1.17
CA TYR A 88 -8.19 3.10 2.48
C TYR A 88 -9.30 3.77 3.30
N ARG A 89 -10.20 4.53 2.65
CA ARG A 89 -11.37 5.10 3.32
C ARG A 89 -12.30 4.01 3.85
N GLU A 90 -12.64 3.01 3.03
CA GLU A 90 -13.51 1.92 3.46
C GLU A 90 -12.87 1.07 4.55
N LEU A 91 -11.55 0.86 4.47
CA LEU A 91 -10.78 0.21 5.52
C LEU A 91 -10.88 1.01 6.83
N TYR A 92 -10.60 2.32 6.79
CA TYR A 92 -10.71 3.19 7.96
C TYR A 92 -12.13 3.20 8.54
N ARG A 93 -13.15 3.29 7.69
CA ARG A 93 -14.56 3.28 8.13
C ARG A 93 -14.91 1.99 8.87
N LYS A 94 -14.56 0.84 8.29
CA LYS A 94 -14.90 -0.47 8.86
C LYS A 94 -14.10 -0.77 10.12
N GLU A 95 -12.78 -0.63 10.02
CA GLU A 95 -11.86 -1.01 11.09
C GLU A 95 -11.86 0.03 12.23
N GLY A 96 -12.05 1.30 11.91
CA GLY A 96 -12.17 2.36 12.91
C GLY A 96 -13.45 2.23 13.74
N ALA A 97 -14.57 1.86 13.12
CA ALA A 97 -15.80 1.54 13.85
C ALA A 97 -15.61 0.31 14.75
N ALA A 98 -14.94 -0.74 14.26
CA ALA A 98 -14.65 -1.93 15.05
C ALA A 98 -13.73 -1.63 16.25
N GLN A 99 -12.66 -0.84 16.05
CA GLN A 99 -11.78 -0.45 17.15
C GLN A 99 -12.50 0.45 18.16
N ALA A 100 -13.33 1.38 17.69
CA ALA A 100 -14.14 2.26 18.54
C ALA A 100 -15.04 1.45 19.49
N GLU A 101 -15.72 0.42 18.97
CA GLU A 101 -16.52 -0.51 19.77
C GLU A 101 -15.67 -1.27 20.79
N LEU A 102 -14.50 -1.79 20.37
CA LEU A 102 -13.60 -2.55 21.25
C LEU A 102 -12.97 -1.70 22.35
N SER A 103 -12.75 -0.41 22.11
CA SER A 103 -11.99 0.49 22.98
C SER A 103 -12.83 1.55 23.69
N GLY A 104 -14.15 1.56 23.48
CA GLY A 104 -15.09 2.40 24.21
C GLY A 104 -15.03 3.89 23.88
N TYR A 105 -14.65 4.25 22.64
CA TYR A 105 -14.71 5.63 22.14
C TYR A 105 -15.63 5.72 20.91
N SER A 106 -15.90 6.92 20.41
CA SER A 106 -16.78 7.11 19.23
C SER A 106 -16.03 7.72 18.05
N LEU A 107 -16.32 7.24 16.84
CA LEU A 107 -15.83 7.80 15.58
C LEU A 107 -16.94 7.81 14.53
N ALA A 108 -17.10 8.94 13.85
CA ALA A 108 -17.97 9.14 12.71
C ALA A 108 -17.12 9.62 11.53
N LEU A 109 -17.33 9.00 10.37
CA LEU A 109 -16.60 9.28 9.14
C LEU A 109 -17.53 9.92 8.11
N SER A 110 -17.14 11.09 7.59
CA SER A 110 -17.85 11.80 6.52
C SER A 110 -16.97 11.96 5.29
N PRO A 111 -17.55 11.95 4.07
CA PRO A 111 -16.78 12.25 2.87
C PRO A 111 -16.30 13.71 2.88
N LYS A 112 -15.12 13.96 2.29
CA LYS A 112 -14.67 15.33 2.02
C LYS A 112 -15.62 15.98 1.00
N ALA A 113 -15.81 17.30 1.08
CA ALA A 113 -16.62 18.04 0.11
C ALA A 113 -16.11 17.81 -1.33
N LYS A 114 -17.03 17.68 -2.29
CA LYS A 114 -16.66 17.52 -3.70
C LYS A 114 -15.82 18.71 -4.16
N GLY A 115 -14.69 18.45 -4.81
CA GLY A 115 -13.79 19.49 -5.32
C GLY A 115 -12.76 20.02 -4.31
N ALA A 116 -12.74 19.54 -3.06
CA ALA A 116 -11.83 20.04 -2.01
C ALA A 116 -10.38 19.48 -2.09
N GLY A 117 -9.87 19.18 -3.28
CA GLY A 117 -8.49 18.70 -3.48
C GLY A 117 -8.36 17.18 -3.57
N ALA A 118 -7.25 16.64 -3.05
CA ALA A 118 -6.92 15.23 -3.19
C ALA A 118 -7.90 14.32 -2.42
N TYR A 119 -7.86 13.03 -2.73
CA TYR A 119 -8.80 12.06 -2.16
C TYR A 119 -8.62 11.93 -0.65
N GLY A 120 -9.70 12.13 0.10
CA GLY A 120 -9.67 12.14 1.56
C GLY A 120 -11.06 12.02 2.20
N TRP A 121 -11.09 12.06 3.53
CA TRP A 121 -12.30 12.02 4.34
C TRP A 121 -12.10 12.81 5.64
N GLN A 122 -13.20 13.12 6.31
CA GLN A 122 -13.17 13.72 7.64
C GLN A 122 -13.58 12.66 8.68
N VAL A 123 -13.00 12.78 9.86
CA VAL A 123 -13.31 11.98 11.03
C VAL A 123 -13.64 12.93 12.17
N ARG A 124 -14.79 12.72 12.81
CA ARG A 124 -15.16 13.37 14.07
C ARG A 124 -15.38 12.30 15.11
N GLY A 125 -15.11 12.61 16.36
CA GLY A 125 -15.30 11.64 17.43
C GLY A 125 -15.05 12.23 18.80
N GLU A 126 -15.37 11.44 19.81
CA GLU A 126 -14.96 11.67 21.18
C GLU A 126 -14.04 10.53 21.59
N VAL A 127 -12.78 10.86 21.81
CA VAL A 127 -11.72 9.91 22.16
C VAL A 127 -11.00 10.44 23.37
N GLU A 128 -10.81 9.60 24.40
CA GLU A 128 -10.17 10.00 25.66
C GLU A 128 -10.88 11.22 26.30
N GLY A 129 -12.21 11.28 26.18
CA GLY A 129 -13.07 12.33 26.75
C GLY A 129 -12.98 13.71 26.09
N ARG A 130 -12.35 13.81 24.91
CA ARG A 130 -12.23 15.07 24.17
C ARG A 130 -12.75 14.94 22.74
N ARG A 131 -13.37 16.02 22.26
CA ARG A 131 -13.89 16.13 20.89
C ARG A 131 -12.75 16.36 19.92
N VAL A 132 -12.68 15.53 18.87
CA VAL A 132 -11.62 15.61 17.86
C VAL A 132 -12.20 15.84 16.47
N ALA A 133 -11.49 16.61 15.67
CA ALA A 133 -11.73 16.74 14.23
C ALA A 133 -10.45 16.40 13.47
N THR A 134 -10.54 15.47 12.54
CA THR A 134 -9.41 15.03 11.72
C THR A 134 -9.77 15.04 10.25
N GLU A 135 -8.92 15.67 9.44
CA GLU A 135 -8.95 15.56 7.99
C GLU A 135 -7.88 14.56 7.55
N VAL A 136 -8.28 13.49 6.86
CA VAL A 136 -7.35 12.50 6.31
C VAL A 136 -7.26 12.66 4.80
N GLU A 137 -6.05 12.80 4.28
CA GLU A 137 -5.75 12.87 2.85
C GLU A 137 -4.82 11.72 2.45
N VAL A 138 -5.11 11.07 1.32
CA VAL A 138 -4.26 10.01 0.76
C VAL A 138 -3.40 10.59 -0.35
N LEU A 139 -2.08 10.55 -0.14
CA LEU A 139 -1.08 11.01 -1.09
C LEU A 139 -0.78 9.89 -2.09
N VAL A 140 -1.63 9.78 -3.10
CA VAL A 140 -1.59 8.69 -4.10
C VAL A 140 -0.52 8.88 -5.17
N TRP A 141 0.14 7.79 -5.50
CA TRP A 141 1.07 7.67 -6.63
C TRP A 141 0.79 6.42 -7.46
N SER A 142 -0.46 5.93 -7.40
CA SER A 142 -0.92 4.72 -8.08
C SER A 142 -0.84 4.80 -9.61
N ASP A 143 -0.82 6.01 -10.17
CA ASP A 143 -0.55 6.28 -11.59
C ASP A 143 0.89 5.94 -11.98
N ILE A 144 1.88 6.33 -11.17
CA ILE A 144 3.29 5.97 -11.37
C ILE A 144 3.46 4.46 -11.21
N VAL A 145 2.87 3.87 -10.17
CA VAL A 145 2.87 2.43 -9.91
C VAL A 145 2.27 1.65 -11.08
N ARG A 146 1.11 2.06 -11.59
CA ARG A 146 0.48 1.41 -12.75
C ARG A 146 1.30 1.63 -14.02
N GLY A 147 1.89 2.81 -14.19
CA GLY A 147 2.76 3.14 -15.33
C GLY A 147 4.06 2.34 -15.37
N SER A 148 4.62 1.95 -14.21
CA SER A 148 5.84 1.13 -14.14
C SER A 148 5.59 -0.37 -14.33
N MET A 149 4.35 -0.85 -14.25
CA MET A 149 4.02 -2.25 -14.45
C MET A 149 4.05 -2.62 -15.93
N SER A 150 4.99 -3.50 -16.32
CA SER A 150 5.02 -4.01 -17.70
C SER A 150 3.91 -5.03 -17.94
N ASN A 151 3.19 -4.86 -19.05
CA ASN A 151 2.10 -5.76 -19.40
C ASN A 151 2.57 -7.03 -20.12
N THR A 152 3.86 -7.18 -20.45
CA THR A 152 4.35 -8.34 -21.22
C THR A 152 5.06 -9.36 -20.34
N ILE A 153 4.93 -10.64 -20.69
CA ILE A 153 5.58 -11.75 -19.97
C ILE A 153 7.11 -11.66 -20.06
N PRO A 154 7.74 -11.48 -21.24
CA PRO A 154 9.19 -11.40 -21.34
C PRO A 154 9.80 -10.27 -20.51
N ALA A 155 9.14 -9.10 -20.47
CA ALA A 155 9.61 -7.98 -19.67
C ALA A 155 9.61 -8.29 -18.16
N THR A 156 8.62 -9.02 -17.65
CA THR A 156 8.60 -9.45 -16.24
C THR A 156 9.74 -10.42 -15.93
N TYR A 157 10.05 -11.37 -16.82
CA TYR A 157 11.21 -12.26 -16.64
C TYR A 157 12.54 -11.51 -16.74
N TRP A 158 12.64 -10.52 -17.63
CA TRP A 158 13.81 -9.66 -17.68
C TRP A 158 13.98 -8.83 -16.41
N GLN A 159 12.88 -8.28 -15.86
CA GLN A 159 12.88 -7.61 -14.57
C GLN A 159 13.28 -8.54 -13.44
N LEU A 160 12.84 -9.80 -13.45
CA LEU A 160 13.29 -10.82 -12.47
C LEU A 160 14.81 -10.95 -12.50
N VAL A 161 15.39 -11.19 -13.68
CA VAL A 161 16.84 -11.37 -13.84
C VAL A 161 17.60 -10.12 -13.40
N ARG A 162 17.18 -8.94 -13.84
CA ARG A 162 17.82 -7.66 -13.46
C ARG A 162 17.72 -7.41 -11.96
N THR A 163 16.55 -7.64 -11.36
CA THR A 163 16.33 -7.42 -9.92
C THR A 163 17.18 -8.38 -9.10
N ALA A 164 17.17 -9.67 -9.44
CA ALA A 164 18.01 -10.66 -8.79
C ALA A 164 19.50 -10.29 -8.91
N TRP A 165 19.94 -9.89 -10.11
CA TRP A 165 21.29 -9.41 -10.35
C TRP A 165 21.64 -8.22 -9.45
N THR A 166 20.81 -7.17 -9.41
CA THR A 166 21.04 -5.99 -8.57
C THR A 166 21.25 -6.37 -7.11
N TYR A 167 20.37 -7.19 -6.51
CA TYR A 167 20.47 -7.56 -5.10
C TYR A 167 21.63 -8.53 -4.79
N ILE A 168 21.96 -9.44 -5.72
CA ILE A 168 23.06 -10.40 -5.55
C ILE A 168 24.41 -9.73 -5.76
N ALA A 169 24.61 -9.04 -6.89
CA ALA A 169 25.88 -8.43 -7.27
C ALA A 169 26.29 -7.29 -6.32
N SER A 170 25.31 -6.54 -5.80
CA SER A 170 25.58 -5.52 -4.78
C SER A 170 25.96 -6.12 -3.41
N GLY A 171 25.64 -7.40 -3.16
CA GLY A 171 25.75 -8.05 -1.85
C GLY A 171 24.59 -7.75 -0.89
N THR A 172 23.59 -6.99 -1.34
CA THR A 172 22.45 -6.55 -0.52
C THR A 172 21.59 -7.72 -0.07
N LEU A 173 21.33 -8.72 -0.92
CA LEU A 173 20.53 -9.90 -0.56
C LEU A 173 21.08 -10.60 0.70
N ARG A 174 22.40 -10.77 0.78
CA ARG A 174 23.07 -11.39 1.94
C ARG A 174 22.87 -10.58 3.21
N ARG A 175 22.97 -9.25 3.13
CA ARG A 175 22.77 -8.34 4.27
C ARG A 175 21.32 -8.34 4.75
N LEU A 176 20.36 -8.34 3.83
CA LEU A 176 18.94 -8.44 4.15
C LEU A 176 18.60 -9.78 4.79
N MET A 177 19.13 -10.90 4.28
CA MET A 177 18.93 -12.24 4.87
C MET A 177 19.49 -12.34 6.29
N TRP A 178 20.66 -11.71 6.53
CA TRP A 178 21.26 -11.63 7.85
C TRP A 178 20.40 -10.80 8.80
N LEU A 179 19.87 -9.67 8.32
CA LEU A 179 19.05 -8.77 9.12
C LEU A 179 17.68 -9.40 9.48
N ARG A 180 16.91 -9.86 8.50
CA ARG A 180 15.60 -10.47 8.72
C ARG A 180 15.18 -11.39 7.58
N LYS A 181 14.98 -12.68 7.89
CA LYS A 181 14.62 -13.70 6.88
C LYS A 181 13.19 -13.55 6.32
N GLY A 182 12.24 -13.09 7.14
CA GLY A 182 10.82 -12.98 6.76
C GLY A 182 10.60 -12.20 5.47
N PRO A 183 10.97 -10.90 5.42
CA PRO A 183 10.83 -10.07 4.21
C PRO A 183 11.57 -10.63 3.00
N VAL A 184 12.71 -11.30 3.22
CA VAL A 184 13.45 -11.91 2.11
C VAL A 184 12.71 -13.12 1.54
N ILE A 185 12.10 -13.96 2.38
CA ILE A 185 11.25 -15.07 1.90
C ILE A 185 10.06 -14.52 1.10
N ALA A 186 9.42 -13.44 1.59
CA ALA A 186 8.37 -12.76 0.84
C ALA A 186 8.87 -12.22 -0.51
N ALA A 187 10.09 -11.66 -0.55
CA ALA A 187 10.70 -11.17 -1.78
C ALA A 187 11.11 -12.28 -2.78
N LEU A 188 11.44 -13.47 -2.29
CA LEU A 188 11.76 -14.63 -3.12
C LEU A 188 10.53 -15.37 -3.65
N TYR A 189 9.34 -15.16 -3.06
CA TYR A 189 8.09 -15.75 -3.53
C TYR A 189 7.80 -15.48 -5.02
N PRO A 190 7.77 -14.24 -5.53
CA PRO A 190 7.52 -14.01 -6.96
C PRO A 190 8.60 -14.63 -7.85
N VAL A 191 9.85 -14.68 -7.41
CA VAL A 191 10.95 -15.30 -8.15
C VAL A 191 10.70 -16.80 -8.30
N GLY A 192 10.47 -17.51 -7.19
CA GLY A 192 10.19 -18.94 -7.20
C GLY A 192 8.92 -19.27 -8.01
N MET A 193 7.88 -18.45 -7.85
CA MET A 193 6.62 -18.66 -8.56
C MET A 193 6.77 -18.44 -10.07
N LEU A 194 7.46 -17.39 -10.53
CA LEU A 194 7.71 -17.16 -11.95
C LEU A 194 8.59 -18.23 -12.57
N LEU A 195 9.63 -18.71 -11.86
CA LEU A 195 10.46 -19.82 -12.33
C LEU A 195 9.65 -21.11 -12.45
N LEU A 196 8.81 -21.42 -11.46
CA LEU A 196 7.91 -22.57 -11.53
C LEU A 196 6.95 -22.47 -12.71
N GLN A 197 6.37 -21.30 -12.98
CA GLN A 197 5.51 -21.08 -14.15
C GLN A 197 6.26 -21.33 -15.47
N ALA A 198 7.51 -20.88 -15.59
CA ALA A 198 8.33 -21.12 -16.77
C ALA A 198 8.65 -22.61 -16.95
N LEU A 199 9.00 -23.31 -15.87
CA LEU A 199 9.27 -24.74 -15.89
C LEU A 199 8.03 -25.55 -16.27
N LEU A 200 6.87 -25.22 -15.72
CA LEU A 200 5.60 -25.88 -16.06
C LEU A 200 5.19 -25.60 -17.52
N ALA A 201 5.37 -24.37 -18.00
CA ALA A 201 5.14 -24.04 -19.41
C ALA A 201 6.07 -24.80 -20.34
N LEU A 202 7.36 -24.93 -19.97
CA LEU A 202 8.35 -25.67 -20.74
C LEU A 202 8.01 -27.17 -20.78
N ALA A 203 7.69 -27.76 -19.62
CA ALA A 203 7.28 -29.16 -19.53
C ALA A 203 6.03 -29.43 -20.37
N ALA A 204 5.01 -28.58 -20.27
CA ALA A 204 3.80 -28.71 -21.08
C ALA A 204 4.09 -28.58 -22.58
N GLY A 205 4.92 -27.61 -22.98
CA GLY A 205 5.33 -27.44 -24.38
C GLY A 205 6.09 -28.65 -24.93
N LEU A 206 7.06 -29.18 -24.18
CA LEU A 206 7.84 -30.35 -24.59
C LEU A 206 6.98 -31.61 -24.68
N LEU A 207 6.08 -31.84 -23.72
CA LEU A 207 5.19 -33.01 -23.71
C LEU A 207 4.20 -32.96 -24.88
N LEU A 208 3.52 -31.82 -25.08
CA LEU A 208 2.57 -31.65 -26.18
C LEU A 208 3.25 -31.66 -27.54
N GLY A 209 4.44 -31.07 -27.66
CA GLY A 209 5.25 -31.13 -28.86
C GLY A 209 5.75 -32.55 -29.16
N ALA A 210 6.17 -33.31 -28.15
CA ALA A 210 6.55 -34.72 -28.33
C ALA A 210 5.37 -35.57 -28.80
N LEU A 211 4.19 -35.37 -28.21
CA LEU A 211 2.96 -36.02 -28.65
C LEU A 211 2.62 -35.65 -30.11
N ALA A 212 2.71 -34.38 -30.48
CA ALA A 212 2.47 -33.94 -31.86
C ALA A 212 3.45 -34.57 -32.86
N ALA A 213 4.73 -34.64 -32.50
CA ALA A 213 5.74 -35.30 -33.32
C ALA A 213 5.43 -36.79 -33.52
N TRP A 214 5.10 -37.49 -32.43
CA TRP A 214 4.76 -38.91 -32.45
C TRP A 214 3.52 -39.22 -33.30
N LEU A 215 2.51 -38.35 -33.26
CA LEU A 215 1.31 -38.49 -34.09
C LEU A 215 1.57 -38.28 -35.59
N VAL A 216 2.55 -37.43 -35.94
CA VAL A 216 2.87 -37.07 -37.33
C VAL A 216 3.94 -38.00 -37.94
N GLU A 217 4.74 -38.68 -37.11
CA GLU A 217 5.77 -39.63 -37.51
C GLU A 217 5.30 -40.71 -38.53
N PRO A 218 4.19 -41.45 -38.31
CA PRO A 218 3.72 -42.43 -39.29
C PRO A 218 3.28 -41.79 -40.62
N LEU A 219 2.78 -40.56 -40.61
CA LEU A 219 2.42 -39.83 -41.82
C LEU A 219 3.67 -39.36 -42.58
N ALA A 220 4.72 -38.92 -41.86
CA ALA A 220 5.99 -38.52 -42.46
C ALA A 220 6.64 -39.69 -43.21
N ALA A 221 6.60 -40.90 -42.63
CA ALA A 221 7.09 -42.13 -43.26
C ALA A 221 6.33 -42.46 -44.56
N LEU A 222 5.03 -42.18 -44.63
CA LEU A 222 4.21 -42.47 -45.81
C LEU A 222 4.47 -41.53 -46.99
N VAL A 223 4.78 -40.26 -46.73
CA VAL A 223 4.92 -39.22 -47.79
C VAL A 223 6.38 -39.07 -48.26
N GLY A 224 7.34 -39.78 -47.64
CA GLY A 224 8.76 -39.75 -48.03
C GLY A 224 9.47 -38.40 -47.83
N VAL A 225 8.82 -37.46 -47.14
CA VAL A 225 9.36 -36.14 -46.84
C VAL A 225 10.14 -36.22 -45.54
N GLY A 226 11.45 -36.45 -45.65
CA GLY A 226 12.46 -36.37 -44.58
C GLY A 226 11.98 -36.87 -43.21
N GLU A 227 12.27 -38.14 -42.89
CA GLU A 227 11.81 -38.86 -41.68
C GLU A 227 11.94 -38.07 -40.36
N ALA A 228 12.88 -37.12 -40.28
CA ALA A 228 13.10 -36.27 -39.11
C ALA A 228 12.51 -34.85 -39.21
N LEU A 229 12.30 -34.30 -40.41
CA LEU A 229 11.94 -32.89 -40.58
C LEU A 229 10.48 -32.62 -40.21
N LEU A 230 9.54 -33.42 -40.73
CA LEU A 230 8.12 -33.19 -40.51
C LEU A 230 7.70 -33.38 -39.02
N PRO A 231 8.18 -34.42 -38.30
CA PRO A 231 7.93 -34.53 -36.86
C PRO A 231 8.59 -33.43 -36.03
N ALA A 232 9.78 -32.96 -36.43
CA ALA A 232 10.44 -31.85 -35.76
C ALA A 232 9.68 -30.53 -35.93
N LEU A 233 9.16 -30.24 -37.13
CA LEU A 233 8.30 -29.08 -37.38
C LEU A 233 7.00 -29.17 -36.57
N ALA A 234 6.33 -30.33 -36.57
CA ALA A 234 5.13 -30.56 -35.78
C ALA A 234 5.37 -30.36 -34.28
N ARG A 235 6.52 -30.86 -33.77
CA ARG A 235 6.95 -30.67 -32.38
C ARG A 235 6.98 -29.19 -32.01
N TRP A 236 7.75 -28.39 -32.76
CA TRP A 236 7.95 -26.98 -32.44
C TRP A 236 6.70 -26.14 -32.71
N ALA A 237 5.92 -26.49 -33.74
CA ALA A 237 4.64 -25.86 -34.06
C ALA A 237 3.60 -26.00 -32.93
N VAL A 238 3.66 -27.07 -32.14
CA VAL A 238 2.79 -27.28 -30.97
C VAL A 238 3.45 -26.81 -29.67
N ALA A 239 4.74 -27.09 -29.48
CA ALA A 239 5.45 -26.77 -28.25
C ALA A 239 5.50 -25.26 -27.94
N LEU A 240 5.80 -24.43 -28.95
CA LEU A 240 5.93 -22.98 -28.76
C LEU A 240 4.58 -22.32 -28.40
N PRO A 241 3.47 -22.56 -29.12
CA PRO A 241 2.17 -22.05 -28.71
C PRO A 241 1.73 -22.56 -27.34
N ALA A 242 1.92 -23.85 -27.03
CA ALA A 242 1.59 -24.42 -25.73
C ALA A 242 2.34 -23.71 -24.59
N PHE A 243 3.65 -23.52 -24.75
CA PHE A 243 4.47 -22.76 -23.80
C PHE A 243 3.90 -21.35 -23.55
N VAL A 244 3.62 -20.60 -24.63
CA VAL A 244 3.09 -19.23 -24.54
C VAL A 244 1.70 -19.20 -23.90
N LEU A 245 0.82 -20.14 -24.26
CA LEU A 245 -0.54 -20.21 -23.72
C LEU A 245 -0.55 -20.52 -22.23
N VAL A 246 0.31 -21.42 -21.76
CA VAL A 246 0.45 -21.72 -20.32
C VAL A 246 0.92 -20.49 -19.55
N LEU A 247 1.94 -19.77 -20.04
CA LEU A 247 2.39 -18.53 -19.38
C LEU A 247 1.30 -17.44 -19.37
N ARG A 248 0.56 -17.27 -20.47
CA ARG A 248 -0.59 -16.36 -20.52
C ARG A 248 -1.69 -16.76 -19.54
N TRP A 249 -1.95 -18.06 -19.40
CA TRP A 249 -2.89 -18.57 -18.42
C TRP A 249 -2.46 -18.23 -17.00
N PHE A 250 -1.19 -18.47 -16.63
CA PHE A 250 -0.67 -18.06 -15.32
C PHE A 250 -0.78 -16.54 -15.09
N LYS A 251 -0.39 -15.72 -16.06
CA LYS A 251 -0.55 -14.25 -15.97
C LYS A 251 -2.02 -13.85 -15.76
N SER A 252 -2.97 -14.55 -16.38
CA SER A 252 -4.40 -14.29 -16.18
C SER A 252 -4.85 -14.54 -14.73
N LYS A 253 -4.20 -15.47 -14.03
CA LYS A 253 -4.43 -15.85 -12.63
C LYS A 253 -3.64 -15.01 -11.62
N ASP A 254 -2.87 -14.02 -12.07
CA ASP A 254 -2.02 -13.23 -11.17
C ASP A 254 -2.79 -12.41 -10.12
N GLY A 255 -4.08 -12.16 -10.31
CA GLY A 255 -4.92 -11.56 -9.26
C GLY A 255 -5.04 -12.41 -7.98
N LYS A 256 -4.69 -13.70 -8.05
CA LYS A 256 -4.65 -14.62 -6.90
C LYS A 256 -3.24 -15.03 -6.51
N LEU A 257 -2.32 -15.05 -7.48
CA LEU A 257 -0.94 -15.48 -7.29
C LEU A 257 0.00 -14.31 -6.94
N TYR A 258 -0.32 -13.07 -7.32
CA TYR A 258 0.47 -11.87 -7.06
C TYR A 258 1.95 -11.93 -7.49
N ALA A 259 2.33 -12.87 -8.35
CA ALA A 259 3.72 -13.10 -8.73
C ALA A 259 4.24 -11.98 -9.64
N TYR A 260 3.45 -11.58 -10.65
CA TYR A 260 3.83 -10.47 -11.53
C TYR A 260 3.78 -9.15 -10.77
N TYR A 261 2.70 -8.93 -10.01
CA TYR A 261 2.55 -7.74 -9.16
C TYR A 261 3.74 -7.52 -8.23
N LEU A 262 4.09 -8.51 -7.41
CA LEU A 262 5.22 -8.41 -6.48
C LEU A 262 6.56 -8.27 -7.22
N MET A 263 6.72 -8.92 -8.38
CA MET A 263 7.93 -8.75 -9.16
C MET A 263 8.13 -7.30 -9.62
N HIS A 264 7.04 -6.64 -10.02
CA HIS A 264 7.08 -5.22 -10.41
C HIS A 264 7.42 -4.30 -9.22
N ASP A 265 6.85 -4.56 -8.05
CA ASP A 265 7.16 -3.81 -6.82
C ASP A 265 8.67 -3.84 -6.50
N TYR A 266 9.25 -5.04 -6.40
CA TYR A 266 10.68 -5.19 -6.11
C TYR A 266 11.57 -4.64 -7.22
N ALA A 267 11.18 -4.82 -8.49
CA ALA A 267 11.91 -4.27 -9.62
C ALA A 267 11.91 -2.75 -9.62
N TYR A 268 10.82 -2.10 -9.20
CA TYR A 268 10.71 -0.65 -9.17
C TYR A 268 11.73 0.02 -8.23
N SER A 269 12.02 -0.60 -7.09
CA SER A 269 13.05 -0.11 -6.17
C SER A 269 14.47 -0.45 -6.65
N ALA A 270 14.66 -1.60 -7.31
CA ALA A 270 15.97 -2.10 -7.71
C ALA A 270 16.47 -1.55 -9.06
N GLN A 271 15.57 -1.11 -9.95
CA GLN A 271 15.89 -0.73 -11.33
C GLN A 271 16.96 0.36 -11.43
N LEU A 272 17.02 1.29 -10.47
CA LEU A 272 18.02 2.36 -10.41
C LEU A 272 18.98 2.17 -9.23
N ASN A 273 19.19 0.92 -8.78
CA ASN A 273 20.06 0.58 -7.66
C ASN A 273 19.72 1.36 -6.37
N GLY A 274 18.42 1.60 -6.13
CA GLY A 274 17.91 2.31 -4.96
C GLY A 274 17.80 3.82 -5.09
N ALA A 275 18.20 4.41 -6.23
CA ALA A 275 17.85 5.80 -6.52
C ALA A 275 16.37 5.91 -6.94
N ASN A 276 15.74 7.04 -6.60
CA ASN A 276 14.37 7.30 -7.00
C ASN A 276 14.29 7.67 -8.49
N PRO A 277 13.30 7.15 -9.24
CA PRO A 277 13.00 7.65 -10.57
C PRO A 277 12.52 9.10 -10.56
N LEU A 278 12.87 9.89 -11.58
CA LEU A 278 12.46 11.31 -11.68
C LEU A 278 10.94 11.56 -11.53
N PRO A 279 10.03 10.73 -12.08
CA PRO A 279 8.60 10.91 -11.86
C PRO A 279 8.19 10.77 -10.39
N LEU A 280 8.85 9.89 -9.64
CA LEU A 280 8.62 9.72 -8.21
C LEU A 280 9.10 10.94 -7.43
N GLU A 281 10.27 11.47 -7.80
CA GLU A 281 10.83 12.68 -7.19
C GLU A 281 9.91 13.89 -7.37
N ALA A 282 9.38 14.08 -8.58
CA ALA A 282 8.39 15.14 -8.83
C ALA A 282 7.13 14.96 -7.95
N ARG A 283 6.60 13.73 -7.87
CA ARG A 283 5.43 13.43 -7.05
C ARG A 283 5.68 13.62 -5.54
N MET A 284 6.89 13.31 -5.06
CA MET A 284 7.30 13.59 -3.69
C MET A 284 7.32 15.10 -3.40
N GLY A 285 7.76 15.92 -4.36
CA GLY A 285 7.67 17.38 -4.27
C GLY A 285 6.22 17.87 -4.15
N GLU A 286 5.31 17.35 -4.98
CA GLU A 286 3.87 17.67 -4.90
C GLU A 286 3.27 17.31 -3.54
N PHE A 287 3.67 16.16 -2.97
CA PHE A 287 3.27 15.74 -1.64
C PHE A 287 3.81 16.65 -0.54
N GLY A 288 5.09 17.06 -0.67
CA GLY A 288 5.71 18.05 0.20
C GLY A 288 4.91 19.34 0.25
N GLU A 289 4.52 19.88 -0.92
CA GLU A 289 3.73 21.12 -0.98
C GLU A 289 2.36 21.00 -0.28
N ARG A 290 1.69 19.85 -0.38
CA ARG A 290 0.44 19.59 0.35
C ARG A 290 0.64 19.62 1.87
N ILE A 291 1.68 18.93 2.35
CA ILE A 291 2.01 18.90 3.77
C ILE A 291 2.44 20.30 4.25
N ALA A 292 3.23 21.03 3.45
CA ALA A 292 3.66 22.39 3.75
C ALA A 292 2.48 23.36 3.90
N GLN A 293 1.44 23.23 3.06
CA GLN A 293 0.21 24.02 3.18
C GLN A 293 -0.49 23.75 4.51
N ALA A 294 -0.68 22.47 4.86
CA ALA A 294 -1.28 22.09 6.14
C ALA A 294 -0.48 22.61 7.36
N LEU A 295 0.85 22.66 7.25
CA LEU A 295 1.71 23.23 8.29
C LEU A 295 1.56 24.74 8.48
N GLN A 296 0.85 25.44 7.57
CA GLN A 296 0.50 26.85 7.74
C GLN A 296 -0.87 27.07 8.39
N GLU A 297 -1.69 26.02 8.47
CA GLU A 297 -3.06 26.09 8.99
C GLU A 297 -3.09 26.09 10.52
N ASP A 298 -4.22 26.53 11.07
CA ASP A 298 -4.49 26.54 12.51
C ASP A 298 -5.05 25.17 12.93
N VAL A 299 -4.16 24.20 13.06
CA VAL A 299 -4.43 22.85 13.58
C VAL A 299 -3.43 22.52 14.68
N ASP A 300 -3.74 21.54 15.52
CA ASP A 300 -2.85 21.15 16.61
C ASP A 300 -1.70 20.25 16.11
N GLU A 301 -2.00 19.40 15.13
CA GLU A 301 -1.00 18.49 14.54
C GLU A 301 -1.20 18.26 13.03
N VAL A 302 -0.07 18.22 12.32
CA VAL A 302 0.06 17.58 11.02
C VAL A 302 0.77 16.24 11.21
N LEU A 303 0.06 15.14 10.97
CA LEU A 303 0.56 13.77 11.10
C LEU A 303 0.78 13.17 9.71
N VAL A 304 2.01 12.83 9.38
CA VAL A 304 2.33 12.06 8.17
C VAL A 304 2.44 10.59 8.53
N VAL A 305 1.73 9.73 7.80
CA VAL A 305 1.75 8.28 7.96
C VAL A 305 2.34 7.64 6.72
N GLY A 306 3.51 7.03 6.82
CA GLY A 306 4.13 6.28 5.73
C GLY A 306 3.98 4.78 5.94
N HIS A 307 3.23 4.08 5.10
CA HIS A 307 3.06 2.62 5.19
C HIS A 307 3.90 1.89 4.15
N SER A 308 4.56 0.79 4.55
CA SER A 308 5.38 -0.03 3.66
C SER A 308 6.49 0.81 2.98
N SER A 309 6.55 0.85 1.65
CA SER A 309 7.48 1.74 0.92
C SER A 309 7.14 3.24 1.07
N GLY A 310 5.90 3.59 1.42
CA GLY A 310 5.53 4.98 1.75
C GLY A 310 6.32 5.55 2.95
N ALA A 311 6.89 4.69 3.80
CA ALA A 311 7.77 5.10 4.89
C ALA A 311 9.05 5.81 4.38
N HIS A 312 9.75 5.27 3.38
CA HIS A 312 10.98 5.92 2.88
C HIS A 312 10.69 7.17 2.05
N LEU A 313 9.51 7.22 1.40
CA LEU A 313 9.03 8.45 0.75
C LEU A 313 8.76 9.53 1.79
N GLY A 314 8.06 9.19 2.88
CA GLY A 314 7.80 10.10 4.00
C GLY A 314 9.08 10.67 4.61
N VAL A 315 10.11 9.83 4.83
CA VAL A 315 11.42 10.28 5.30
C VAL A 315 12.00 11.38 4.39
N SER A 316 12.04 11.13 3.09
CA SER A 316 12.65 12.04 2.13
C SER A 316 11.84 13.34 1.97
N ILE A 317 10.51 13.24 1.90
CA ILE A 317 9.60 14.40 1.82
C ILE A 317 9.75 15.30 3.05
N LEU A 318 9.74 14.72 4.24
CA LEU A 318 9.89 15.49 5.48
C LEU A 318 11.28 16.09 5.63
N ALA A 319 12.33 15.38 5.20
CA ALA A 319 13.69 15.92 5.18
C ALA A 319 13.76 17.15 4.27
N ASP A 320 13.18 17.10 3.07
CA ASP A 320 13.15 18.24 2.15
C ASP A 320 12.38 19.44 2.71
N LEU A 321 11.23 19.20 3.34
CA LEU A 321 10.43 20.27 3.97
C LEU A 321 11.18 20.99 5.08
N ILE A 322 11.88 20.24 5.93
CA ILE A 322 12.65 20.80 7.05
C ILE A 322 13.89 21.53 6.53
N ARG A 323 14.62 20.97 5.55
CA ARG A 323 15.76 21.65 4.91
C ARG A 323 15.35 22.95 4.23
N ALA A 324 14.17 22.98 3.62
CA ALA A 324 13.62 24.16 2.96
C ALA A 324 13.04 25.19 3.95
N GLY A 325 13.07 24.93 5.27
CA GLY A 325 12.57 25.86 6.29
C GLY A 325 11.06 26.09 6.19
N ARG A 326 10.29 25.10 5.72
CA ARG A 326 8.84 25.25 5.47
C ARG A 326 8.00 25.20 6.76
N LEU A 327 8.61 24.90 7.90
CA LEU A 327 7.92 24.79 9.19
C LEU A 327 7.89 26.14 9.91
N ARG A 328 6.73 26.48 10.48
CA ARG A 328 6.57 27.68 11.31
C ARG A 328 7.05 27.40 12.74
N ARG A 329 7.81 28.33 13.32
CA ARG A 329 8.30 28.22 14.72
C ARG A 329 7.19 28.07 15.77
N ARG A 330 5.99 28.59 15.48
CA ARG A 330 4.77 28.45 16.31
C ARG A 330 3.62 27.83 15.50
N GLY A 331 3.95 26.86 14.65
CA GLY A 331 2.99 26.11 13.85
C GLY A 331 2.46 24.86 14.58
N PRO A 332 1.62 24.06 13.90
CA PRO A 332 1.20 22.74 14.38
C PRO A 332 2.39 21.85 14.71
N ALA A 333 2.18 20.90 15.63
CA ALA A 333 3.13 19.81 15.82
C ALA A 333 3.26 18.98 14.53
N LEU A 334 4.46 18.46 14.25
CA LEU A 334 4.70 17.55 13.13
C LEU A 334 4.99 16.15 13.66
N GLY A 335 4.08 15.22 13.38
CA GLY A 335 4.25 13.79 13.67
C GLY A 335 4.60 13.02 12.40
N PHE A 336 5.52 12.06 12.51
CA PHE A 336 5.78 11.07 11.48
C PHE A 336 5.60 9.65 12.03
N LEU A 337 4.63 8.92 11.49
CA LEU A 337 4.35 7.54 11.84
C LEU A 337 4.71 6.64 10.65
N SER A 338 5.79 5.88 10.75
CA SER A 338 6.10 4.84 9.76
C SER A 338 5.53 3.48 10.20
N LEU A 339 4.87 2.77 9.28
CA LEU A 339 4.15 1.54 9.56
C LEU A 339 4.62 0.41 8.65
N GLY A 340 4.98 -0.75 9.23
CA GLY A 340 5.31 -1.93 8.43
C GLY A 340 6.44 -1.68 7.43
N GLN A 341 7.45 -0.88 7.79
CA GLN A 341 8.39 -0.34 6.80
C GLN A 341 9.24 -1.42 6.09
N VAL A 342 9.65 -1.08 4.87
CA VAL A 342 10.59 -1.87 4.04
C VAL A 342 11.86 -1.11 3.65
N VAL A 343 12.22 -0.06 4.41
CA VAL A 343 13.36 0.84 4.14
C VAL A 343 14.67 0.09 3.80
N PRO A 344 15.08 -0.98 4.53
CA PRO A 344 16.32 -1.70 4.22
C PRO A 344 16.37 -2.27 2.80
N MET A 345 15.22 -2.60 2.18
CA MET A 345 15.19 -3.07 0.78
C MET A 345 15.80 -2.05 -0.18
N VAL A 346 15.63 -0.76 0.11
CA VAL A 346 16.09 0.35 -0.73
C VAL A 346 17.41 0.90 -0.21
N SER A 347 17.49 1.23 1.09
CA SER A 347 18.65 1.93 1.66
C SER A 347 19.95 1.13 1.56
N PHE A 348 19.87 -0.21 1.42
CA PHE A 348 21.03 -1.08 1.28
C PHE A 348 21.50 -1.21 -0.17
N LEU A 349 20.85 -0.57 -1.13
CA LEU A 349 21.30 -0.57 -2.53
C LEU A 349 22.34 0.54 -2.77
N PRO A 350 23.27 0.34 -3.73
CA PRO A 350 24.42 1.23 -3.90
C PRO A 350 24.07 2.71 -4.09
N ALA A 351 23.07 3.01 -4.93
CA ALA A 351 22.70 4.38 -5.31
C ALA A 351 21.62 5.02 -4.41
N ALA A 352 21.22 4.37 -3.32
CA ALA A 352 20.26 4.93 -2.35
C ALA A 352 20.87 6.02 -1.43
N THR A 353 21.81 6.80 -1.94
CA THR A 353 22.56 7.82 -1.17
C THR A 353 21.64 8.91 -0.63
N ARG A 354 20.67 9.36 -1.43
CA ARG A 354 19.66 10.34 -0.99
C ARG A 354 18.89 9.84 0.23
N LEU A 355 18.28 8.66 0.13
CA LEU A 355 17.50 8.09 1.23
C LEU A 355 18.36 7.93 2.49
N ARG A 356 19.62 7.49 2.36
CA ARG A 356 20.55 7.40 3.49
C ARG A 356 20.85 8.76 4.12
N ALA A 357 21.07 9.79 3.30
CA ALA A 357 21.28 11.16 3.77
C ALA A 357 20.04 11.71 4.49
N ASP A 358 18.85 11.40 3.99
CA ASP A 358 17.57 11.84 4.55
C ASP A 358 17.26 11.12 5.87
N LEU A 359 17.55 9.81 5.96
CA LEU A 359 17.48 9.06 7.21
C LEU A 359 18.39 9.66 8.29
N ALA A 360 19.67 9.89 7.96
CA ALA A 360 20.63 10.49 8.88
C ALA A 360 20.18 11.88 9.33
N TYR A 361 19.78 12.74 8.38
CA TYR A 361 19.32 14.09 8.66
C TYR A 361 18.08 14.10 9.55
N LEU A 362 17.02 13.41 9.14
CA LEU A 362 15.72 13.41 9.82
C LEU A 362 15.82 12.84 11.24
N SER A 363 16.70 11.85 11.44
CA SER A 363 16.93 11.20 12.75
C SER A 363 17.39 12.15 13.86
N SER A 364 17.95 13.31 13.51
CA SER A 364 18.52 14.30 14.42
C SER A 364 17.66 15.54 14.62
N ARG A 365 16.50 15.62 13.97
CA ARG A 365 15.67 16.83 13.95
C ARG A 365 14.81 16.97 15.20
N ASP A 366 14.61 18.21 15.63
CA ASP A 366 13.73 18.58 16.73
C ASP A 366 12.33 18.98 16.25
N GLU A 367 12.20 19.27 14.95
CA GLU A 367 10.98 19.78 14.36
C GLU A 367 9.86 18.75 14.26
N LEU A 368 10.16 17.46 14.44
CA LEU A 368 9.17 16.39 14.40
C LEU A 368 9.37 15.38 15.53
N ALA A 369 8.32 14.62 15.81
CA ALA A 369 8.41 13.34 16.48
C ALA A 369 8.23 12.21 15.47
N TRP A 370 9.14 11.22 15.46
CA TRP A 370 9.06 10.08 14.56
C TRP A 370 8.98 8.76 15.33
N VAL A 371 7.87 8.05 15.11
CA VAL A 371 7.60 6.71 15.65
C VAL A 371 7.53 5.71 14.50
N ASP A 372 8.30 4.63 14.58
CA ASP A 372 8.20 3.50 13.66
C ASP A 372 7.50 2.34 14.35
N VAL A 373 6.39 1.88 13.76
CA VAL A 373 5.62 0.76 14.27
C VAL A 373 5.66 -0.40 13.30
N THR A 374 6.21 -1.51 13.78
CA THR A 374 6.30 -2.76 13.02
C THR A 374 5.98 -3.95 13.94
N ALA A 375 5.76 -5.14 13.39
CA ALA A 375 5.48 -6.34 14.18
C ALA A 375 6.24 -7.54 13.61
N PRO A 376 6.88 -8.38 14.44
CA PRO A 376 7.55 -9.59 13.96
C PRO A 376 6.63 -10.55 13.20
N GLY A 377 5.31 -10.51 13.45
CA GLY A 377 4.30 -11.30 12.74
C GLY A 377 3.95 -10.79 11.34
N ASP A 378 4.44 -9.61 10.96
CA ASP A 378 4.38 -9.14 9.58
C ASP A 378 5.60 -9.67 8.81
N GLY A 379 5.35 -10.65 7.94
CA GLY A 379 6.38 -11.27 7.11
C GLY A 379 6.92 -10.37 6.00
N CYS A 380 6.29 -9.23 5.71
CA CYS A 380 6.69 -8.33 4.64
C CYS A 380 7.58 -7.17 5.13
N ALA A 381 7.56 -6.85 6.43
CA ALA A 381 8.28 -5.70 7.00
C ALA A 381 9.61 -6.09 7.67
N PHE A 382 10.56 -5.15 7.66
CA PHE A 382 11.80 -5.25 8.44
C PHE A 382 11.53 -4.93 9.91
N ALA A 383 10.73 -5.79 10.54
CA ALA A 383 10.17 -5.48 11.84
C ALA A 383 11.23 -5.28 12.92
N LEU A 384 11.04 -4.19 13.66
CA LEU A 384 11.87 -3.68 14.74
C LEU A 384 13.31 -3.34 14.32
N CYS A 385 13.60 -3.31 13.01
CA CYS A 385 14.86 -2.82 12.49
C CYS A 385 14.80 -1.30 12.46
N ASP A 386 15.66 -0.64 13.23
CA ASP A 386 15.81 0.81 13.17
C ASP A 386 16.35 1.20 11.79
N PRO A 387 15.55 1.88 10.94
CA PRO A 387 15.91 2.11 9.55
C PRO A 387 17.14 3.01 9.41
N VAL A 388 17.46 3.83 10.41
CA VAL A 388 18.65 4.70 10.40
C VAL A 388 19.88 3.89 10.81
N ALA A 389 19.77 3.17 11.93
CA ALA A 389 20.86 2.40 12.49
C ALA A 389 21.29 1.23 11.59
N VAL A 390 20.33 0.42 11.12
CA VAL A 390 20.64 -0.75 10.27
C VAL A 390 21.16 -0.34 8.89
N SER A 391 20.83 0.88 8.42
CA SER A 391 21.40 1.49 7.23
C SER A 391 22.83 1.98 7.44
N GLY A 392 23.33 2.00 8.68
CA GLY A 392 24.70 2.39 9.02
C GLY A 392 24.97 3.89 8.95
N VAL A 393 23.92 4.71 9.09
CA VAL A 393 23.99 6.17 8.90
C VAL A 393 23.47 6.96 10.10
N GLN A 394 23.33 6.30 11.26
CA GLN A 394 22.90 6.96 12.49
C GLN A 394 23.96 7.95 13.00
N PRO A 395 23.67 9.26 13.06
CA PRO A 395 24.59 10.23 13.62
C PRO A 395 24.65 10.13 15.15
N ALA A 396 25.72 10.69 15.74
CA ALA A 396 25.77 10.90 17.17
C ALA A 396 24.61 11.84 17.60
N GLY A 397 23.90 11.46 18.67
CA GLY A 397 22.76 12.24 19.15
C GLY A 397 21.47 12.05 18.35
N ALA A 398 21.37 11.03 17.50
CA ALA A 398 20.11 10.65 16.85
C ALA A 398 18.99 10.44 17.89
N LYS A 399 17.84 11.07 17.64
CA LYS A 399 16.64 11.07 18.48
C LYS A 399 15.61 10.06 17.98
N TRP A 400 15.60 9.84 16.66
CA TRP A 400 14.55 9.14 15.96
C TRP A 400 15.07 8.00 15.09
N PRO A 401 14.19 7.06 14.72
CA PRO A 401 12.81 6.87 15.22
C PRO A 401 12.72 6.21 16.60
N LEU A 402 11.60 6.44 17.30
CA LEU A 402 11.17 5.56 18.39
C LEU A 402 10.63 4.24 17.78
N ILE A 403 11.36 3.14 17.98
CA ILE A 403 10.97 1.82 17.47
C ILE A 403 9.97 1.12 18.39
N VAL A 404 8.74 0.90 17.90
CA VAL A 404 7.63 0.30 18.65
C VAL A 404 7.13 -0.97 17.96
N SER A 405 6.88 -2.00 18.75
CA SER A 405 6.19 -3.20 18.30
C SER A 405 4.67 -3.02 18.40
N ALA A 406 3.95 -3.27 17.31
CA ALA A 406 2.49 -3.48 17.38
C ALA A 406 2.14 -4.83 18.03
N ALA A 407 3.14 -5.68 18.30
CA ALA A 407 3.05 -6.90 19.11
C ALA A 407 1.84 -7.79 18.79
N PHE A 408 1.63 -8.13 17.51
CA PHE A 408 0.44 -8.86 17.02
C PHE A 408 0.05 -10.06 17.88
N THR A 409 1.00 -10.81 18.43
CA THR A 409 0.72 -11.98 19.29
C THR A 409 0.09 -11.64 20.64
N GLN A 410 0.15 -10.38 21.06
CA GLN A 410 -0.41 -9.85 22.29
C GLN A 410 -1.63 -8.95 22.02
N THR A 411 -1.64 -8.25 20.89
CA THR A 411 -2.68 -7.26 20.54
C THR A 411 -3.80 -7.82 19.67
N LEU A 412 -3.65 -9.06 19.18
CA LEU A 412 -4.71 -9.80 18.49
C LEU A 412 -5.09 -11.06 19.28
N LYS A 413 -6.39 -11.40 19.28
CA LYS A 413 -6.88 -12.65 19.86
C LYS A 413 -6.29 -13.85 19.11
N PRO A 414 -6.09 -15.01 19.79
CA PRO A 414 -5.56 -16.23 19.15
C PRO A 414 -6.36 -16.68 17.92
N GLN A 415 -7.68 -16.51 17.94
CA GLN A 415 -8.59 -16.84 16.83
C GLN A 415 -8.30 -15.95 15.61
N THR A 416 -8.14 -14.64 15.84
CA THR A 416 -7.81 -13.65 14.82
C THR A 416 -6.42 -13.93 14.22
N LEU A 417 -5.41 -14.21 15.07
CA LEU A 417 -4.08 -14.62 14.60
C LEU A 417 -4.13 -15.87 13.71
N THR A 418 -4.90 -16.88 14.12
CA THR A 418 -5.04 -18.13 13.36
C THR A 418 -5.70 -17.89 12.01
N ALA A 419 -6.69 -17.01 11.94
CA ALA A 419 -7.37 -16.63 10.70
C ALA A 419 -6.47 -15.80 9.76
N LEU A 420 -5.49 -15.08 10.31
CA LEU A 420 -4.60 -14.19 9.55
C LEU A 420 -3.24 -14.80 9.19
N ARG A 421 -2.78 -15.88 9.85
CA ARG A 421 -1.39 -16.38 9.77
C ARG A 421 -0.82 -16.63 8.36
N TRP A 422 -1.66 -16.94 7.37
CA TRP A 422 -1.26 -17.17 5.97
C TRP A 422 -1.69 -16.04 5.02
N ARG A 423 -2.34 -15.00 5.54
CA ARG A 423 -2.80 -13.85 4.78
C ARG A 423 -1.77 -12.73 4.87
N PHE A 424 -0.58 -12.97 4.31
CA PHE A 424 0.59 -12.08 4.46
C PHE A 424 0.29 -10.62 4.12
N PHE A 425 -0.38 -10.34 2.99
CA PHE A 425 -0.80 -8.97 2.65
C PHE A 425 -1.78 -8.39 3.68
N ARG A 426 -2.72 -9.18 4.18
CA ARG A 426 -3.65 -8.70 5.22
C ARG A 426 -2.91 -8.39 6.52
N LEU A 427 -1.96 -9.25 6.93
CA LEU A 427 -1.10 -9.00 8.09
C LEU A 427 -0.26 -7.72 7.91
N HIS A 428 0.27 -7.49 6.71
CA HIS A 428 1.03 -6.27 6.40
C HIS A 428 0.16 -5.00 6.47
N PHE A 429 -1.14 -5.12 6.22
CA PHE A 429 -2.11 -4.02 6.37
C PHE A 429 -2.71 -3.92 7.79
N GLN A 430 -2.41 -4.87 8.69
CA GLN A 430 -3.03 -4.95 10.01
C GLN A 430 -2.74 -3.71 10.89
N TYR A 431 -1.66 -2.98 10.63
CA TYR A 431 -1.39 -1.71 11.30
C TYR A 431 -2.51 -0.68 11.10
N LEU A 432 -3.23 -0.74 9.98
CA LEU A 432 -4.33 0.18 9.65
C LEU A 432 -5.70 -0.39 10.07
N CYS A 433 -5.72 -1.40 10.93
CA CYS A 433 -6.89 -2.21 11.22
C CYS A 433 -7.11 -2.33 12.73
N ALA A 434 -8.27 -2.85 13.12
CA ALA A 434 -8.59 -3.03 14.52
C ALA A 434 -7.73 -4.15 15.16
N PHE A 435 -7.28 -3.89 16.38
CA PHE A 435 -6.64 -4.81 17.30
C PHE A 435 -7.63 -5.22 18.38
N ASP A 436 -8.04 -6.48 18.36
CA ASP A 436 -9.12 -7.02 19.20
C ASP A 436 -8.67 -7.52 20.57
N ASN A 437 -7.40 -7.30 20.93
CA ASN A 437 -6.84 -7.68 22.23
C ASN A 437 -5.86 -6.63 22.77
N LEU A 438 -6.12 -5.33 22.55
CA LEU A 438 -5.31 -4.27 23.15
C LEU A 438 -5.41 -4.30 24.69
N PRO A 439 -4.30 -4.10 25.42
CA PRO A 439 -4.30 -3.98 26.89
C PRO A 439 -5.16 -2.83 27.43
N GLY A 440 -5.48 -1.82 26.61
CA GLY A 440 -6.25 -0.63 26.98
C GLY A 440 -5.40 0.49 27.57
N THR A 441 -4.06 0.42 27.48
CA THR A 441 -3.21 1.50 27.99
C THR A 441 -3.18 2.71 27.05
N PRO A 442 -2.92 3.93 27.55
CA PRO A 442 -2.75 5.11 26.70
C PRO A 442 -1.65 4.99 25.65
N SER A 443 -0.62 4.20 25.94
CA SER A 443 0.53 3.98 25.08
C SER A 443 0.35 2.86 24.05
N ASP A 444 -0.77 2.14 24.06
CA ASP A 444 -0.98 1.05 23.11
C ASP A 444 -0.95 1.57 21.67
N TYR A 445 -0.45 0.74 20.75
CA TYR A 445 -0.58 1.05 19.33
C TYR A 445 -2.02 0.81 18.88
N ASP A 446 -2.75 1.90 18.75
CA ASP A 446 -4.09 1.96 18.15
C ASP A 446 -4.04 3.05 17.06
N TYR A 447 -4.13 2.62 15.80
CA TYR A 447 -4.05 3.52 14.65
C TYR A 447 -5.10 4.63 14.71
N PHE A 448 -6.31 4.31 15.16
CA PHE A 448 -7.44 5.22 15.17
C PHE A 448 -7.35 6.20 16.34
N ARG A 449 -6.80 5.82 17.48
CA ARG A 449 -6.45 6.77 18.55
C ARG A 449 -5.26 7.66 18.19
N ILE A 450 -4.32 7.15 17.38
CA ILE A 450 -3.21 7.98 16.88
C ILE A 450 -3.73 8.99 15.86
N THR A 451 -4.59 8.60 14.92
CA THR A 451 -5.07 9.50 13.86
C THR A 451 -6.26 10.35 14.29
N ALA A 452 -7.11 9.88 15.18
CA ALA A 452 -8.33 10.57 15.61
C ALA A 452 -8.45 10.72 17.14
N GLY A 453 -7.35 10.63 17.88
CA GLY A 453 -7.32 10.95 19.31
C GLY A 453 -6.73 12.34 19.61
N PRO A 454 -6.97 12.89 20.81
CA PRO A 454 -6.68 14.28 21.16
C PRO A 454 -5.24 14.52 21.68
N LEU A 455 -4.30 13.64 21.33
CA LEU A 455 -2.89 13.74 21.70
C LEU A 455 -2.06 13.71 20.44
N THR A 456 -1.09 14.61 20.33
CA THR A 456 -0.05 14.55 19.29
C THR A 456 0.70 13.21 19.36
N LEU A 457 1.36 12.83 18.27
CA LEU A 457 2.19 11.63 18.24
C LEU A 457 3.29 11.67 19.30
N ALA A 458 3.89 12.84 19.52
CA ALA A 458 4.91 13.05 20.55
C ALA A 458 4.36 12.80 21.96
N GLU A 459 3.20 13.37 22.28
CA GLU A 459 2.55 13.22 23.59
C GLU A 459 2.11 11.79 23.84
N ARG A 460 1.50 11.13 22.84
CA ARG A 460 0.99 9.76 22.97
C ARG A 460 2.08 8.76 23.33
N PHE A 461 3.29 8.97 22.82
CA PHE A 461 4.44 8.10 23.07
C PHE A 461 5.48 8.74 24.00
N ALA A 462 5.13 9.81 24.72
CA ALA A 462 6.04 10.51 25.62
C ALA A 462 6.59 9.56 26.70
N GLY A 463 7.91 9.61 26.90
CA GLY A 463 8.61 8.77 27.90
C GLY A 463 8.66 7.27 27.56
N ARG A 464 8.11 6.83 26.43
CA ARG A 464 8.17 5.42 26.03
C ARG A 464 9.58 5.05 25.56
N ALA A 465 10.13 3.99 26.13
CA ALA A 465 11.37 3.39 25.63
C ALA A 465 11.12 2.59 24.34
N PRO A 466 12.11 2.50 23.43
CA PRO A 466 12.05 1.59 22.29
C PRO A 466 11.76 0.15 22.73
N SER A 467 11.14 -0.63 21.84
CA SER A 467 10.88 -2.04 22.10
C SER A 467 12.19 -2.79 22.37
N LYS A 468 12.19 -3.67 23.39
CA LYS A 468 13.40 -4.41 23.82
C LYS A 468 14.06 -5.24 22.72
N SER A 469 13.27 -5.65 21.71
CA SER A 469 13.73 -6.41 20.55
C SER A 469 14.06 -5.53 19.34
N ARG A 470 14.28 -4.22 19.53
CA ARG A 470 14.83 -3.33 18.51
C ARG A 470 16.17 -3.89 18.01
N ILE A 471 16.35 -3.87 16.70
CA ILE A 471 17.59 -4.18 16.01
C ILE A 471 18.17 -2.86 15.51
N ASP A 472 19.29 -2.45 16.10
CA ASP A 472 20.01 -1.20 15.80
C ASP A 472 21.47 -1.47 15.36
N VAL A 473 21.78 -2.71 14.99
CA VAL A 473 23.11 -3.08 14.50
C VAL A 473 23.23 -2.73 13.01
N PRO A 474 24.25 -1.94 12.60
CA PRO A 474 24.52 -1.64 11.21
C PRO A 474 24.66 -2.90 10.34
N ALA A 475 23.87 -2.98 9.28
CA ALA A 475 23.79 -4.14 8.40
C ALA A 475 24.11 -3.81 6.94
N SER A 476 23.82 -2.58 6.51
CA SER A 476 24.08 -2.13 5.14
C SER A 476 25.55 -2.22 4.78
N LYS A 477 25.84 -2.65 3.54
CA LYS A 477 27.18 -2.54 2.95
C LYS A 477 27.48 -1.10 2.51
N TYR A 478 26.46 -0.33 2.15
CA TYR A 478 26.60 1.01 1.61
C TYR A 478 26.07 2.02 2.64
N THR A 479 26.95 2.92 3.08
CA THR A 479 26.67 3.90 4.13
C THR A 479 26.91 5.34 3.68
N SER A 480 27.24 5.57 2.39
CA SER A 480 27.47 6.93 1.90
C SER A 480 26.19 7.77 2.00
N VAL A 481 26.34 8.96 2.56
CA VAL A 481 25.32 10.02 2.65
C VAL A 481 25.67 11.23 1.75
N ALA A 482 26.85 11.21 1.12
CA ALA A 482 27.28 12.22 0.15
C ALA A 482 27.14 11.66 -1.26
N ALA A 483 26.51 12.44 -2.15
CA ALA A 483 26.28 12.11 -3.55
C ALA A 483 27.56 12.17 -4.38
#